data_AF-H0A3A8-F1
#
_entry.id   AF-H0A3A8-F1
#
_cell.length_a   1.000
_cell.length_b   1.000
_cell.length_c   1.000
_cell.angle_alpha   90.00
_cell.angle_beta   90.00
_cell.angle_gamma   90.00
#
_symmetry.space_group_name_H-M   'P 1'
#
loop_
_entity.id
_entity.type
_entity.pdbx_description
1 polymer ?
#
loop_
_entity_poly.entity_id
_entity_poly.type
_entity_poly.pdbx_seq_one_letter_code
_entity_poly.pdbx_strand_id
1 'polypeptide(L)'
;MAASEIRAAIFIFLQSRTPPDLPGGPSPERSMTATQTSSDQTSSYQTSSYQTLGGLTVHKQVASLPYGQGTAALARRLDRQRGVLLSSSFEFPGRYTRLDMGFADPPVMIVSRGRSMEMRALNTRGKLLLGFIAPALKAMPELEALEVKPGRLVAQIRPSTERFAEEERSRQPSVFSVLRRLRDVFGHADEPHLGLYGAFGYDLVFQFEPVELRLPRAEDQRDLVLYLPDEVLVVDHMAGATTLHRYDFTVNGQSTEGMPRDTPADAFRPGINAQPAESDFGPGEYAAMVERARRAFERGDLFEVVLGQTFAAACSDAPSAVFDRLRKVNPAPYGALMNLGDGEFLVAASPEMFVRVEGKRIETCPISGTIRRGADALEDAENIRTLLNSAKEESELTMCTDVDRNDKSRVCVPGTVKIIGRRQIEMYSRLIHTVDHVEGTLLPERDALDGFLSHAWAVTVTGAPKSWAIRHVEAEERSARRWYGGA
;
A
#
# COMPACT_ATOMS: atom_id res chain seq x y z
N MET A 1 15.22 17.98 26.46
CA MET A 1 15.69 17.21 25.31
C MET A 1 14.55 16.32 24.87
N ALA A 2 13.69 16.81 23.98
CA ALA A 2 12.58 16.04 23.44
C ALA A 2 13.14 15.14 22.33
N ALA A 3 13.02 13.82 22.51
CA ALA A 3 13.27 12.88 21.43
C ALA A 3 12.19 13.13 20.37
N SER A 4 12.58 13.64 19.21
CA SER A 4 11.73 13.64 18.02
C SER A 4 11.50 12.19 17.61
N GLU A 5 10.31 11.66 17.89
CA GLU A 5 9.88 10.35 17.39
C GLU A 5 9.66 10.44 15.88
N ILE A 6 10.40 9.65 15.11
CA ILE A 6 10.20 9.47 13.67
C ILE A 6 9.11 8.41 13.53
N ARG A 7 7.86 8.82 13.25
CA ARG A 7 6.78 7.91 12.86
C ARG A 7 6.87 7.64 11.35
N ALA A 8 6.85 6.36 10.98
CA ALA A 8 7.17 5.88 9.63
C ALA A 8 5.96 5.92 8.68
N ALA A 9 6.24 5.97 7.37
CA ALA A 9 5.26 5.81 6.30
C ALA A 9 4.57 4.44 6.40
N ILE A 10 3.36 4.30 5.87
CA ILE A 10 2.46 3.15 6.02
C ILE A 10 2.38 2.40 4.66
N PHE A 11 2.16 1.07 4.65
CA PHE A 11 2.02 0.26 3.41
C PHE A 11 0.86 -0.74 3.45
N ILE A 12 0.33 -1.11 2.28
CA ILE A 12 -0.75 -2.10 2.10
C ILE A 12 -0.34 -3.29 1.23
N PHE A 13 -0.85 -4.46 1.62
CA PHE A 13 -0.97 -5.64 0.77
C PHE A 13 -2.47 -6.01 0.65
N LEU A 14 -3.04 -5.96 -0.55
CA LEU A 14 -4.36 -6.52 -0.85
C LEU A 14 -4.16 -7.87 -1.55
N GLN A 15 -4.39 -8.98 -0.84
CA GLN A 15 -4.45 -10.31 -1.44
C GLN A 15 -5.78 -10.98 -1.11
N SER A 16 -6.51 -11.43 -2.13
CA SER A 16 -7.59 -12.40 -1.95
C SER A 16 -6.98 -13.80 -1.96
N ARG A 17 -6.85 -14.44 -0.80
CA ARG A 17 -6.65 -15.89 -0.71
C ARG A 17 -7.86 -16.52 -0.03
N THR A 18 -8.37 -17.58 -0.64
CA THR A 18 -9.32 -18.51 -0.01
C THR A 18 -8.50 -19.55 0.77
N PRO A 19 -8.78 -19.80 2.06
CA PRO A 19 -8.11 -20.88 2.78
C PRO A 19 -8.58 -22.25 2.25
N PRO A 20 -7.71 -23.29 2.21
CA PRO A 20 -8.16 -24.64 1.88
C PRO A 20 -8.97 -25.23 3.04
N ASP A 21 -10.21 -25.63 2.76
CA ASP A 21 -11.00 -26.48 3.65
C ASP A 21 -10.33 -27.86 3.77
N LEU A 22 -10.08 -28.29 5.00
CA LEU A 22 -9.71 -29.67 5.30
C LEU A 22 -10.97 -30.53 5.41
N PRO A 23 -11.04 -31.66 4.68
CA PRO A 23 -11.68 -32.83 5.24
C PRO A 23 -10.78 -34.07 5.14
N GLY A 24 -10.67 -34.78 6.27
CA GLY A 24 -10.03 -36.07 6.38
C GLY A 24 -10.91 -37.22 5.89
N GLY A 25 -10.29 -38.23 5.30
CA GLY A 25 -10.87 -39.52 4.94
C GLY A 25 -9.99 -40.26 3.91
N PRO A 26 -9.62 -41.55 4.11
CA PRO A 26 -8.53 -42.17 3.35
C PRO A 26 -8.95 -42.98 2.11
N SER A 27 -7.94 -43.19 1.24
CA SER A 27 -7.74 -44.30 0.27
C SER A 27 -8.27 -44.14 -1.17
N PRO A 28 -7.74 -44.88 -2.19
CA PRO A 28 -6.51 -45.69 -2.28
C PRO A 28 -5.60 -45.37 -3.50
N GLU A 29 -4.43 -46.00 -3.49
CA GLU A 29 -3.38 -46.01 -4.52
C GLU A 29 -3.86 -46.22 -5.98
N ARG A 30 -3.26 -45.47 -6.92
CA ARG A 30 -3.12 -45.91 -8.31
C ARG A 30 -1.70 -45.62 -8.83
N SER A 31 -1.04 -46.74 -9.14
CA SER A 31 0.18 -46.92 -9.94
C SER A 31 0.29 -45.97 -11.14
N MET A 32 1.44 -45.29 -11.26
CA MET A 32 1.93 -44.72 -12.51
C MET A 32 3.26 -45.39 -12.88
N THR A 33 3.25 -46.08 -14.00
CA THR A 33 4.40 -46.65 -14.71
C THR A 33 5.37 -45.55 -15.14
N ALA A 34 6.65 -45.74 -14.81
CA ALA A 34 7.75 -44.88 -15.24
C ALA A 34 8.00 -45.01 -16.74
N THR A 35 8.26 -43.89 -17.41
CA THR A 35 8.92 -43.88 -18.73
C THR A 35 9.96 -42.77 -18.76
N GLN A 36 11.10 -43.11 -19.36
CA GLN A 36 12.43 -42.54 -19.20
C GLN A 36 12.57 -41.06 -19.58
N THR A 37 13.35 -40.36 -18.76
CA THR A 37 13.85 -39.00 -18.93
C THR A 37 14.91 -38.90 -20.03
N SER A 38 14.69 -38.04 -21.02
CA SER A 38 15.78 -37.40 -21.79
C SER A 38 16.02 -36.00 -21.23
N SER A 39 17.28 -35.70 -20.95
CA SER A 39 17.78 -34.44 -20.41
C SER A 39 17.64 -33.29 -21.41
N ASP A 40 16.75 -32.35 -21.11
CA ASP A 40 16.85 -30.98 -21.59
C ASP A 40 16.35 -30.05 -20.48
N GLN A 41 17.22 -29.16 -19.96
CA GLN A 41 16.85 -28.19 -18.91
C GLN A 41 16.00 -27.06 -19.52
N THR A 42 14.77 -27.40 -19.91
CA THR A 42 13.73 -26.41 -20.19
C THR A 42 13.03 -26.10 -18.87
N SER A 43 13.07 -24.84 -18.44
CA SER A 43 12.25 -24.38 -17.31
C SER A 43 10.79 -24.72 -17.61
N SER A 44 10.22 -25.69 -16.88
CA SER A 44 8.84 -26.11 -17.10
C SER A 44 7.89 -24.99 -16.65
N TYR A 45 7.17 -24.39 -17.59
CA TYR A 45 6.12 -23.43 -17.29
C TYR A 45 4.82 -24.19 -16.99
N GLN A 46 4.14 -23.81 -15.91
CA GLN A 46 2.74 -24.17 -15.72
C GLN A 46 1.87 -23.14 -16.42
N THR A 47 1.06 -23.56 -17.37
CA THR A 47 0.17 -22.69 -18.13
C THR A 47 -1.29 -22.93 -17.76
N SER A 48 -2.06 -21.87 -17.61
CA SER A 48 -3.50 -21.91 -17.36
C SER A 48 -4.19 -20.74 -18.06
N SER A 49 -5.51 -20.78 -18.16
CA SER A 49 -6.29 -19.67 -18.70
C SER A 49 -7.60 -19.54 -17.94
N TYR A 50 -8.05 -18.29 -17.76
CA TYR A 50 -9.28 -17.97 -17.06
C TYR A 50 -9.90 -16.70 -17.65
N GLN A 51 -11.16 -16.44 -17.31
CA GLN A 51 -11.82 -15.17 -17.62
C GLN A 51 -11.96 -14.35 -16.34
N THR A 52 -11.59 -13.08 -16.40
CA THR A 52 -11.84 -12.14 -15.29
C THR A 52 -13.33 -11.91 -15.10
N LEU A 53 -13.71 -11.34 -13.98
CA LEU A 53 -15.10 -10.90 -13.72
C LEU A 53 -15.62 -9.93 -14.81
N GLY A 54 -14.73 -9.16 -15.44
CA GLY A 54 -15.05 -8.27 -16.56
C GLY A 54 -15.12 -8.95 -17.94
N GLY A 55 -14.85 -10.25 -18.04
CA GLY A 55 -14.84 -11.00 -19.30
C GLY A 55 -13.53 -10.93 -20.08
N LEU A 56 -12.44 -10.45 -19.49
CA LEU A 56 -11.11 -10.48 -20.11
C LEU A 56 -10.58 -11.91 -20.09
N THR A 57 -10.19 -12.45 -21.24
CA THR A 57 -9.48 -13.73 -21.26
C THR A 57 -8.01 -13.51 -20.93
N VAL A 58 -7.53 -14.19 -19.89
CA VAL A 58 -6.15 -14.11 -19.41
C VAL A 58 -5.49 -15.48 -19.56
N HIS A 59 -4.31 -15.50 -20.16
CA HIS A 59 -3.43 -16.65 -20.26
C HIS A 59 -2.27 -16.44 -19.28
N LYS A 60 -2.15 -17.34 -18.30
CA LYS A 60 -1.16 -17.25 -17.23
C LYS A 60 -0.08 -18.30 -17.44
N GLN A 61 1.17 -17.90 -17.34
CA GLN A 61 2.33 -18.79 -17.25
C GLN A 61 3.03 -18.58 -15.92
N VAL A 62 3.36 -19.66 -15.21
CA VAL A 62 4.13 -19.62 -13.97
C VAL A 62 5.41 -20.41 -14.16
N ALA A 63 6.55 -19.74 -13.97
CA ALA A 63 7.87 -20.37 -13.92
C ALA A 63 8.36 -20.46 -12.48
N SER A 64 8.93 -21.60 -12.11
CA SER A 64 9.73 -21.71 -10.88
C SER A 64 11.17 -21.28 -11.18
N LEU A 65 11.71 -20.40 -10.35
CA LEU A 65 13.10 -19.94 -10.44
C LEU A 65 13.86 -20.40 -9.18
N PRO A 66 15.21 -20.51 -9.24
CA PRO A 66 16.00 -20.77 -8.05
C PRO A 66 15.77 -19.70 -6.97
N TYR A 67 15.71 -20.13 -5.71
CA TYR A 67 15.49 -19.25 -4.57
C TYR A 67 16.49 -18.09 -4.52
N GLY A 68 16.01 -16.91 -4.14
CA GLY A 68 16.82 -15.69 -4.02
C GLY A 68 17.22 -15.06 -5.35
N GLN A 69 16.91 -15.68 -6.49
CA GLN A 69 17.03 -15.02 -7.78
C GLN A 69 15.92 -13.98 -7.98
N GLY A 70 16.25 -12.91 -8.69
CA GLY A 70 15.28 -11.93 -9.17
C GLY A 70 15.20 -10.65 -8.35
N THR A 71 15.09 -10.69 -7.02
CA THR A 71 14.81 -9.49 -6.21
C THR A 71 15.87 -8.39 -6.36
N ALA A 72 17.17 -8.73 -6.23
CA ALA A 72 18.24 -7.74 -6.36
C ALA A 72 18.39 -7.22 -7.81
N ALA A 73 18.11 -8.06 -8.80
CA ALA A 73 18.11 -7.66 -10.21
C ALA A 73 16.93 -6.74 -10.51
N LEU A 74 15.75 -7.04 -9.96
CA LEU A 74 14.55 -6.20 -10.03
C LEU A 74 14.80 -4.85 -9.37
N ALA A 75 15.35 -4.80 -8.15
CA ALA A 75 15.67 -3.54 -7.48
C ALA A 75 16.54 -2.63 -8.36
N ARG A 76 17.62 -3.17 -8.96
CA ARG A 76 18.47 -2.42 -9.90
C ARG A 76 17.75 -2.03 -11.20
N ARG A 77 16.84 -2.87 -11.69
CA ARG A 77 16.01 -2.55 -12.88
C ARG A 77 15.10 -1.36 -12.58
N LEU A 78 14.58 -1.23 -11.35
CA LEU A 78 13.73 -0.11 -10.94
C LEU A 78 14.44 1.25 -10.94
N ASP A 79 15.78 1.29 -10.86
CA ASP A 79 16.53 2.54 -11.05
C ASP A 79 16.34 3.12 -12.47
N ARG A 80 15.88 2.31 -13.43
CA ARG A 80 15.71 2.68 -14.84
C ARG A 80 14.33 2.46 -15.40
N GLN A 81 13.54 1.59 -14.78
CA GLN A 81 12.22 1.21 -15.27
C GLN A 81 11.16 1.44 -14.20
N ARG A 82 9.98 1.87 -14.64
CA ARG A 82 8.80 1.98 -13.78
C ARG A 82 8.46 0.62 -13.21
N GLY A 83 7.99 0.60 -11.97
CA GLY A 83 7.62 -0.64 -11.29
C GLY A 83 7.72 -0.53 -9.78
N VAL A 84 7.45 -1.65 -9.14
CA VAL A 84 7.31 -1.76 -7.69
C VAL A 84 8.04 -3.00 -7.22
N LEU A 85 8.75 -2.86 -6.10
CA LEU A 85 9.27 -3.96 -5.30
C LEU A 85 8.80 -3.75 -3.86
N LEU A 86 7.95 -4.66 -3.37
CA LEU A 86 7.51 -4.78 -2.00
C LEU A 86 8.32 -5.88 -1.33
N SER A 87 8.74 -5.67 -0.08
CA SER A 87 9.60 -6.60 0.64
C SER A 87 9.24 -6.68 2.11
N SER A 88 9.02 -7.89 2.61
CA SER A 88 8.89 -8.17 4.03
C SER A 88 10.08 -9.00 4.50
N SER A 89 10.95 -8.36 5.29
CA SER A 89 12.10 -9.01 5.93
C SER A 89 11.82 -9.47 7.35
N PHE A 90 10.60 -9.21 7.84
CA PHE A 90 10.19 -9.41 9.22
C PHE A 90 9.14 -10.52 9.30
N GLU A 91 9.17 -11.29 10.38
CA GLU A 91 8.20 -12.36 10.63
C GLU A 91 7.60 -12.17 12.01
N PHE A 92 6.27 -12.22 12.06
CA PHE A 92 5.53 -12.30 13.31
C PHE A 92 4.38 -13.29 13.09
N PRO A 93 4.34 -14.42 13.82
CA PRO A 93 3.38 -15.49 13.58
C PRO A 93 1.94 -14.98 13.49
N GLY A 94 1.23 -15.38 12.43
CA GLY A 94 -0.16 -14.98 12.18
C GLY A 94 -0.36 -13.53 11.72
N ARG A 95 0.71 -12.73 11.60
CA ARG A 95 0.63 -11.31 11.22
C ARG A 95 1.49 -10.99 10.00
N TYR A 96 2.79 -11.20 10.08
CA TYR A 96 3.73 -10.87 9.00
C TYR A 96 4.43 -12.14 8.50
N THR A 97 4.42 -12.33 7.19
CA THR A 97 5.17 -13.38 6.50
C THR A 97 6.31 -12.75 5.71
N ARG A 98 7.45 -13.44 5.63
CA ARG A 98 8.58 -13.00 4.81
C ARG A 98 8.28 -13.29 3.34
N LEU A 99 8.02 -12.23 2.59
CA LEU A 99 7.65 -12.28 1.18
C LEU A 99 8.26 -11.07 0.46
N ASP A 100 8.92 -11.30 -0.66
CA ASP A 100 9.26 -10.23 -1.60
C ASP A 100 8.39 -10.38 -2.85
N MET A 101 7.83 -9.28 -3.35
CA MET A 101 7.00 -9.27 -4.55
C MET A 101 7.30 -8.02 -5.37
N GLY A 102 7.38 -8.16 -6.69
CA GLY A 102 7.49 -6.98 -7.52
C GLY A 102 7.54 -7.24 -9.00
N PHE A 103 7.67 -6.16 -9.75
CA PHE A 103 7.67 -6.15 -11.21
C PHE A 103 8.34 -4.89 -11.73
N ALA A 104 8.73 -4.94 -12.99
CA ALA A 104 9.17 -3.79 -13.76
C ALA A 104 8.49 -3.83 -15.14
N ASP A 105 8.47 -2.68 -15.81
CA ASP A 105 7.87 -2.53 -17.14
C ASP A 105 6.36 -2.87 -17.20
N PRO A 106 5.53 -2.33 -16.28
CA PRO A 106 4.09 -2.59 -16.30
C PRO A 106 3.45 -1.99 -17.57
N PRO A 107 2.47 -2.67 -18.20
CA PRO A 107 1.81 -2.16 -19.40
C PRO A 107 0.97 -0.90 -19.17
N VAL A 108 0.37 -0.73 -17.98
CA VAL A 108 -0.51 0.40 -17.67
C VAL A 108 -0.11 1.08 -16.37
N MET A 109 -0.08 2.42 -16.40
CA MET A 109 0.07 3.29 -15.26
C MET A 109 -1.23 4.06 -15.02
N ILE A 110 -1.63 4.22 -13.78
CA ILE A 110 -2.84 4.94 -13.33
C ILE A 110 -2.39 6.02 -12.36
N VAL A 111 -2.79 7.27 -12.60
CA VAL A 111 -2.40 8.42 -11.79
C VAL A 111 -3.63 9.24 -11.45
N SER A 112 -3.77 9.70 -10.21
CA SER A 112 -4.80 10.69 -9.88
C SER A 112 -4.23 12.01 -9.39
N ARG A 113 -4.96 13.09 -9.69
CA ARG A 113 -4.79 14.43 -9.15
C ARG A 113 -6.17 15.01 -8.88
N GLY A 114 -6.48 15.23 -7.60
CA GLY A 114 -7.83 15.51 -7.14
C GLY A 114 -8.82 14.48 -7.70
N ARG A 115 -9.84 14.98 -8.40
CA ARG A 115 -10.91 14.18 -8.99
C ARG A 115 -10.68 13.82 -10.46
N SER A 116 -9.44 13.91 -10.94
CA SER A 116 -9.04 13.44 -12.26
C SER A 116 -8.21 12.16 -12.11
N MET A 117 -8.55 11.11 -12.85
CA MET A 117 -7.76 9.89 -12.94
C MET A 117 -7.32 9.65 -14.39
N GLU A 118 -6.02 9.62 -14.60
CA GLU A 118 -5.40 9.35 -15.88
C GLU A 118 -4.86 7.91 -15.94
N MET A 119 -5.08 7.22 -17.05
CA MET A 119 -4.50 5.90 -17.33
C MET A 119 -3.66 5.99 -18.61
N ARG A 120 -2.39 5.59 -18.51
CA ARG A 120 -1.40 5.66 -19.60
C ARG A 120 -0.94 4.26 -19.99
N ALA A 121 -0.93 3.98 -21.28
CA ALA A 121 -0.26 2.81 -21.82
C ALA A 121 1.24 3.08 -21.89
N LEU A 122 2.04 2.21 -21.25
CA LEU A 122 3.50 2.33 -21.23
C LEU A 122 4.16 1.49 -22.35
N ASN A 123 3.42 0.58 -22.97
CA ASN A 123 3.86 -0.21 -24.12
C ASN A 123 2.65 -0.56 -25.01
N THR A 124 2.85 -1.35 -26.07
CA THR A 124 1.78 -1.77 -27.00
C THR A 124 0.72 -2.62 -26.29
N ARG A 125 1.11 -3.44 -25.32
CA ARG A 125 0.21 -4.29 -24.54
C ARG A 125 -0.75 -3.45 -23.71
N GLY A 126 -0.23 -2.37 -23.10
CA GLY A 126 -1.04 -1.37 -22.40
C GLY A 126 -2.08 -0.70 -23.29
N LYS A 127 -1.77 -0.43 -24.56
CA LYS A 127 -2.75 0.17 -25.49
C LYS A 127 -3.95 -0.75 -25.72
N LEU A 128 -3.72 -2.06 -25.82
CA LEU A 128 -4.79 -3.06 -25.93
C LEU A 128 -5.63 -3.11 -24.65
N LEU A 129 -4.98 -3.14 -23.48
CA LEU A 129 -5.67 -3.12 -22.19
C LEU A 129 -6.51 -1.84 -21.99
N LEU A 130 -6.01 -0.67 -22.39
CA LEU A 130 -6.81 0.56 -22.34
C LEU A 130 -8.03 0.50 -23.28
N GLY A 131 -7.90 -0.18 -24.43
CA GLY A 131 -9.04 -0.45 -25.32
C GLY A 131 -10.13 -1.30 -24.66
N PHE A 132 -9.76 -2.19 -23.74
CA PHE A 132 -10.69 -2.98 -22.93
C PHE A 132 -11.28 -2.20 -21.75
N ILE A 133 -10.47 -1.34 -21.12
CA ILE A 133 -10.88 -0.53 -19.96
C ILE A 133 -11.87 0.58 -20.37
N ALA A 134 -11.66 1.22 -21.52
CA ALA A 134 -12.44 2.41 -21.91
C ALA A 134 -13.97 2.18 -21.96
N PRO A 135 -14.50 1.09 -22.55
CA PRO A 135 -15.93 0.80 -22.51
C PRO A 135 -16.47 0.60 -21.09
N ALA A 136 -15.70 -0.07 -20.21
CA ALA A 136 -16.09 -0.33 -18.83
C ALA A 136 -16.20 0.97 -18.01
N LEU A 137 -15.30 1.93 -18.24
CA LEU A 137 -15.37 3.26 -17.61
C LEU A 137 -16.50 4.12 -18.20
N LYS A 138 -16.73 4.05 -19.52
CA LYS A 138 -17.77 4.85 -20.18
C LYS A 138 -19.18 4.58 -19.62
N ALA A 139 -19.40 3.40 -19.07
CA ALA A 139 -20.67 3.00 -18.46
C ALA A 139 -20.86 3.48 -17.01
N MET A 140 -19.87 4.15 -16.41
CA MET A 140 -19.93 4.57 -15.00
C MET A 140 -20.76 5.85 -14.81
N PRO A 141 -21.78 5.85 -13.94
CA PRO A 141 -22.55 7.05 -13.61
C PRO A 141 -21.77 8.10 -12.80
N GLU A 142 -20.72 7.67 -12.08
CA GLU A 142 -19.89 8.54 -11.24
C GLU A 142 -18.98 9.46 -12.06
N LEU A 143 -18.80 9.20 -13.36
CA LEU A 143 -17.98 10.04 -14.22
C LEU A 143 -18.78 11.26 -14.71
N GLU A 144 -18.10 12.40 -14.69
CA GLU A 144 -18.54 13.61 -15.36
C GLU A 144 -18.16 13.57 -16.84
N ALA A 145 -16.92 13.14 -17.12
CA ALA A 145 -16.41 13.00 -18.47
C ALA A 145 -15.37 11.88 -18.54
N LEU A 146 -15.24 11.27 -19.72
CA LEU A 146 -14.17 10.34 -20.05
C LEU A 146 -13.57 10.75 -21.40
N GLU A 147 -12.32 11.21 -21.37
CA GLU A 147 -11.54 11.48 -22.56
C GLU A 147 -10.80 10.20 -22.98
N VAL A 148 -10.98 9.79 -24.23
CA VAL A 148 -10.33 8.60 -24.81
C VAL A 148 -9.40 9.05 -25.94
N LYS A 149 -8.10 8.86 -25.74
CA LYS A 149 -7.06 9.09 -26.75
C LYS A 149 -6.24 7.82 -26.98
N PRO A 150 -5.54 7.68 -28.12
CA PRO A 150 -4.65 6.55 -28.34
C PRO A 150 -3.62 6.41 -27.20
N GLY A 151 -3.69 5.30 -26.45
CA GLY A 151 -2.78 5.03 -25.33
C GLY A 151 -3.01 5.86 -24.06
N ARG A 152 -4.12 6.61 -23.96
CA ARG A 152 -4.41 7.45 -22.80
C ARG A 152 -5.92 7.57 -22.53
N LEU A 153 -6.33 7.32 -21.30
CA LEU A 153 -7.69 7.61 -20.81
C LEU A 153 -7.62 8.66 -19.71
N VAL A 154 -8.54 9.62 -19.69
CA VAL A 154 -8.68 10.57 -18.58
C VAL A 154 -10.13 10.57 -18.12
N ALA A 155 -10.36 10.05 -16.92
CA ALA A 155 -11.65 10.01 -16.27
C ALA A 155 -11.76 11.19 -15.29
N GLN A 156 -12.76 12.04 -15.49
CA GLN A 156 -13.11 13.10 -14.55
C GLN A 156 -14.27 12.64 -13.69
N ILE A 157 -14.08 12.59 -12.37
CA ILE A 157 -15.08 12.10 -11.43
C ILE A 157 -15.98 13.26 -10.97
N ARG A 158 -17.28 13.10 -11.15
CA ARG A 158 -18.31 14.08 -10.76
C ARG A 158 -18.23 14.36 -9.26
N PRO A 159 -18.10 15.61 -8.81
CA PRO A 159 -18.28 15.97 -7.40
C PRO A 159 -19.70 15.63 -6.95
N SER A 160 -19.86 15.02 -5.78
CA SER A 160 -21.18 14.83 -5.19
C SER A 160 -21.47 15.93 -4.16
N THR A 161 -22.65 16.52 -4.23
CA THR A 161 -23.22 17.38 -3.18
C THR A 161 -24.21 16.63 -2.30
N GLU A 162 -24.43 15.35 -2.58
CA GLU A 162 -25.31 14.50 -1.78
C GLU A 162 -24.70 14.28 -0.39
N ARG A 163 -25.58 14.15 0.60
CA ARG A 163 -25.17 13.77 1.95
C ARG A 163 -25.23 12.26 2.07
N PHE A 164 -24.13 11.68 2.52
CA PHE A 164 -24.01 10.24 2.74
C PHE A 164 -24.06 9.96 4.23
N ALA A 165 -24.69 8.85 4.61
CA ALA A 165 -24.51 8.29 5.94
C ALA A 165 -23.03 7.89 6.12
N GLU A 166 -22.57 7.83 7.36
CA GLU A 166 -21.15 7.58 7.65
C GLU A 166 -20.71 6.18 7.16
N GLU A 167 -21.62 5.21 7.20
CA GLU A 167 -21.46 3.84 6.71
C GLU A 167 -21.34 3.78 5.17
N GLU A 168 -21.89 4.78 4.47
CA GLU A 168 -21.84 4.91 3.00
C GLU A 168 -20.75 5.87 2.52
N ARG A 169 -19.96 6.46 3.44
CA ARG A 169 -18.94 7.45 3.10
C ARG A 169 -17.89 6.93 2.12
N SER A 170 -17.53 5.65 2.21
CA SER A 170 -16.60 5.01 1.28
C SER A 170 -17.16 4.82 -0.13
N ARG A 171 -18.49 4.92 -0.30
CA ARG A 171 -19.21 4.75 -1.58
C ARG A 171 -19.46 6.07 -2.30
N GLN A 172 -19.08 7.19 -1.71
CA GLN A 172 -19.11 8.48 -2.38
C GLN A 172 -18.33 8.43 -3.69
N PRO A 173 -18.88 9.01 -4.79
CA PRO A 173 -18.16 9.16 -6.04
C PRO A 173 -16.77 9.75 -5.76
N SER A 174 -15.74 9.06 -6.21
CA SER A 174 -14.34 9.44 -6.00
C SER A 174 -13.44 8.68 -6.98
N VAL A 175 -12.13 8.92 -6.93
CA VAL A 175 -11.15 8.11 -7.66
C VAL A 175 -11.27 6.62 -7.31
N PHE A 176 -11.74 6.27 -6.11
CA PHE A 176 -11.95 4.89 -5.69
C PHE A 176 -13.14 4.22 -6.39
N SER A 177 -14.12 4.97 -6.91
CA SER A 177 -15.17 4.43 -7.78
C SER A 177 -14.55 3.83 -9.05
N VAL A 178 -13.54 4.50 -9.61
CA VAL A 178 -12.80 4.02 -10.78
C VAL A 178 -11.96 2.80 -10.43
N LEU A 179 -11.27 2.81 -9.28
CA LEU A 179 -10.52 1.64 -8.81
C LEU A 179 -11.41 0.41 -8.58
N ARG A 180 -12.61 0.58 -8.02
CA ARG A 180 -13.60 -0.50 -7.89
C ARG A 180 -13.97 -1.06 -9.26
N ARG A 181 -14.24 -0.19 -10.24
CA ARG A 181 -14.53 -0.63 -11.61
C ARG A 181 -13.36 -1.41 -12.21
N LEU A 182 -12.13 -0.95 -12.05
CA LEU A 182 -10.94 -1.65 -12.55
C LEU A 182 -10.75 -3.01 -11.88
N ARG A 183 -10.93 -3.09 -10.55
CA ARG A 183 -10.95 -4.38 -9.83
C ARG A 183 -12.00 -5.32 -10.41
N ASP A 184 -13.23 -4.84 -10.66
CA ASP A 184 -14.29 -5.69 -11.24
C ASP A 184 -13.97 -6.13 -12.68
N VAL A 185 -13.19 -5.33 -13.41
CA VAL A 185 -12.75 -5.65 -14.77
C VAL A 185 -11.65 -6.72 -14.77
N PHE A 186 -10.69 -6.67 -13.85
CA PHE A 186 -9.50 -7.52 -13.86
C PHE A 186 -9.49 -8.65 -12.83
N GLY A 187 -10.33 -8.57 -11.80
CA GLY A 187 -10.33 -9.49 -10.68
C GLY A 187 -10.76 -10.90 -11.06
N HIS A 188 -10.19 -11.88 -10.36
CA HIS A 188 -10.58 -13.29 -10.41
C HIS A 188 -10.30 -13.93 -9.04
N ALA A 189 -11.22 -14.77 -8.52
CA ALA A 189 -11.12 -15.30 -7.16
C ALA A 189 -9.86 -16.14 -6.92
N ASP A 190 -9.43 -16.89 -7.94
CA ASP A 190 -8.26 -17.78 -7.86
C ASP A 190 -6.95 -17.14 -8.36
N GLU A 191 -6.96 -15.82 -8.66
CA GLU A 191 -5.74 -15.10 -9.04
C GLU A 191 -5.40 -13.98 -8.03
N PRO A 192 -4.48 -14.24 -7.08
CA PRO A 192 -4.11 -13.24 -6.08
C PRO A 192 -3.03 -12.24 -6.54
N HIS A 193 -2.39 -12.43 -7.71
CA HIS A 193 -1.23 -11.63 -8.13
C HIS A 193 -1.47 -10.70 -9.33
N LEU A 194 -2.60 -10.80 -10.03
CA LEU A 194 -2.98 -9.82 -11.04
C LEU A 194 -3.81 -8.72 -10.37
N GLY A 195 -3.18 -7.59 -10.07
CA GLY A 195 -3.79 -6.51 -9.31
C GLY A 195 -3.20 -5.13 -9.60
N LEU A 196 -3.60 -4.14 -8.81
CA LEU A 196 -3.07 -2.78 -8.87
C LEU A 196 -2.07 -2.58 -7.74
N TYR A 197 -0.89 -2.07 -8.08
CA TYR A 197 0.22 -1.91 -7.14
C TYR A 197 0.83 -0.51 -7.25
N GLY A 198 1.12 0.13 -6.13
CA GLY A 198 1.77 1.44 -6.10
C GLY A 198 1.50 2.17 -4.79
N ALA A 199 1.32 3.48 -4.87
CA ALA A 199 1.21 4.37 -3.72
C ALA A 199 -0.07 5.21 -3.73
N PHE A 200 -0.62 5.41 -2.54
CA PHE A 200 -1.75 6.27 -2.23
C PHE A 200 -1.25 7.46 -1.41
N GLY A 201 -1.45 8.68 -1.90
CA GLY A 201 -1.06 9.92 -1.25
C GLY A 201 -2.08 10.41 -0.22
N TYR A 202 -1.62 11.22 0.74
CA TYR A 202 -2.42 11.72 1.85
C TYR A 202 -3.66 12.50 1.38
N ASP A 203 -3.51 13.33 0.35
CA ASP A 203 -4.57 14.23 -0.13
C ASP A 203 -5.81 13.50 -0.70
N LEU A 204 -5.74 12.18 -0.92
CA LEU A 204 -6.93 11.37 -1.22
C LEU A 204 -8.03 11.50 -0.16
N VAL A 205 -7.67 11.78 1.09
CA VAL A 205 -8.63 11.96 2.19
C VAL A 205 -9.56 13.15 1.95
N PHE A 206 -9.11 14.19 1.25
CA PHE A 206 -9.90 15.38 0.97
C PHE A 206 -11.02 15.16 -0.05
N GLN A 207 -11.08 13.97 -0.67
CA GLN A 207 -12.25 13.57 -1.46
C GLN A 207 -13.44 13.14 -0.59
N PHE A 208 -13.22 12.91 0.72
CA PHE A 208 -14.21 12.38 1.66
C PHE A 208 -14.32 13.19 2.96
N GLU A 209 -13.28 13.95 3.32
CA GLU A 209 -13.26 14.84 4.48
C GLU A 209 -13.40 16.30 4.03
N PRO A 210 -14.45 17.03 4.45
CA PRO A 210 -14.59 18.44 4.12
C PRO A 210 -13.58 19.27 4.93
N VAL A 211 -12.54 19.72 4.22
CA VAL A 211 -11.46 20.55 4.75
C VAL A 211 -11.22 21.73 3.80
N GLU A 212 -11.07 22.93 4.37
CA GLU A 212 -10.59 24.09 3.65
C GLU A 212 -9.10 23.92 3.39
N LEU A 213 -8.70 23.75 2.13
CA LEU A 213 -7.29 23.61 1.76
C LEU A 213 -6.60 24.98 1.85
N ARG A 214 -5.55 25.05 2.67
CA ARG A 214 -4.73 26.25 2.93
C ARG A 214 -3.34 26.14 2.35
N LEU A 215 -2.81 24.93 2.26
CA LEU A 215 -1.46 24.69 1.76
C LEU A 215 -1.45 24.69 0.22
N PRO A 216 -0.44 25.27 -0.43
CA PRO A 216 -0.30 25.15 -1.87
C PRO A 216 0.04 23.70 -2.24
N ARG A 217 -0.61 23.19 -3.27
CA ARG A 217 -0.23 21.92 -3.92
C ARG A 217 0.54 22.25 -5.19
N ALA A 218 1.68 21.59 -5.38
CA ALA A 218 2.45 21.76 -6.60
C ALA A 218 1.72 21.12 -7.79
N GLU A 219 1.89 21.65 -9.01
CA GLU A 219 1.22 21.13 -10.21
C GLU A 219 1.59 19.67 -10.52
N ASP A 220 2.80 19.26 -10.13
CA ASP A 220 3.31 17.92 -10.32
C ASP A 220 2.82 16.93 -9.26
N GLN A 221 2.26 17.40 -8.12
CA GLN A 221 1.80 16.55 -7.03
C GLN A 221 0.76 15.54 -7.54
N ARG A 222 0.96 14.28 -7.15
CA ARG A 222 0.10 13.14 -7.46
C ARG A 222 -0.50 12.63 -6.16
N ASP A 223 -1.77 12.29 -6.19
CA ASP A 223 -2.47 11.73 -5.03
C ASP A 223 -2.51 10.20 -5.08
N LEU A 224 -2.24 9.62 -6.25
CA LEU A 224 -2.25 8.18 -6.46
C LEU A 224 -1.37 7.86 -7.66
N VAL A 225 -0.53 6.83 -7.54
CA VAL A 225 0.18 6.20 -8.66
C VAL A 225 0.08 4.70 -8.49
N LEU A 226 -0.63 4.03 -9.39
CA LEU A 226 -0.75 2.57 -9.42
C LEU A 226 -0.33 2.03 -10.79
N TYR A 227 0.11 0.79 -10.81
CA TYR A 227 0.46 0.04 -12.00
C TYR A 227 -0.37 -1.23 -12.08
N LEU A 228 -0.76 -1.61 -13.30
CA LEU A 228 -1.25 -2.95 -13.61
C LEU A 228 -0.10 -3.70 -14.30
N PRO A 229 0.58 -4.64 -13.61
CA PRO A 229 1.66 -5.42 -14.18
C PRO A 229 1.13 -6.60 -15.01
N ASP A 230 1.98 -7.11 -15.90
CA ASP A 230 1.73 -8.35 -16.65
C ASP A 230 2.86 -9.38 -16.50
N GLU A 231 3.84 -9.09 -15.65
CA GLU A 231 4.87 -9.99 -15.15
C GLU A 231 5.09 -9.66 -13.66
N VAL A 232 4.99 -10.63 -12.76
CA VAL A 232 5.16 -10.44 -11.31
C VAL A 232 6.09 -11.51 -10.76
N LEU A 233 7.17 -11.08 -10.12
CA LEU A 233 8.07 -11.92 -9.34
C LEU A 233 7.52 -12.05 -7.92
N VAL A 234 7.48 -13.26 -7.40
CA VAL A 234 7.11 -13.56 -6.02
C VAL A 234 8.19 -14.44 -5.40
N VAL A 235 8.70 -14.06 -4.23
CA VAL A 235 9.68 -14.80 -3.47
C VAL A 235 9.10 -15.10 -2.09
N ASP A 236 8.73 -16.36 -1.88
CA ASP A 236 8.31 -16.88 -0.59
C ASP A 236 9.54 -17.36 0.17
N HIS A 237 9.95 -16.58 1.18
CA HIS A 237 11.14 -16.90 1.97
C HIS A 237 10.92 -18.05 2.95
N MET A 238 9.67 -18.35 3.31
CA MET A 238 9.34 -19.48 4.19
C MET A 238 9.37 -20.79 3.40
N ALA A 239 8.79 -20.79 2.20
CA ALA A 239 8.81 -21.94 1.31
C ALA A 239 10.16 -22.11 0.59
N GLY A 240 11.04 -21.10 0.62
CA GLY A 240 12.28 -21.10 -0.13
C GLY A 240 12.05 -21.15 -1.64
N ALA A 241 10.99 -20.50 -2.12
CA ALA A 241 10.52 -20.60 -3.50
C ALA A 241 10.46 -19.23 -4.18
N THR A 242 10.92 -19.17 -5.43
CA THR A 242 10.73 -18.01 -6.30
C THR A 242 9.87 -18.41 -7.48
N THR A 243 8.80 -17.66 -7.74
CA THR A 243 7.93 -17.84 -8.91
C THR A 243 7.85 -16.57 -9.75
N LEU A 244 7.82 -16.73 -11.06
CA LEU A 244 7.56 -15.66 -12.02
C LEU A 244 6.22 -15.91 -12.70
N HIS A 245 5.28 -15.00 -12.47
CA HIS A 245 3.93 -15.04 -13.01
C HIS A 245 3.86 -14.12 -14.21
N ARG A 246 3.53 -14.64 -15.39
CA ARG A 246 3.36 -13.89 -16.63
C ARG A 246 1.92 -13.97 -17.10
N TYR A 247 1.40 -12.84 -17.54
CA TYR A 247 0.04 -12.69 -18.02
C TYR A 247 0.06 -12.21 -19.47
N ASP A 248 -0.71 -12.91 -20.30
CA ASP A 248 -1.09 -12.49 -21.63
C ASP A 248 -2.61 -12.34 -21.70
N PHE A 249 -3.07 -11.39 -22.49
CA PHE A 249 -4.46 -10.97 -22.53
C PHE A 249 -4.99 -11.08 -23.95
N THR A 250 -6.22 -11.57 -24.08
CA THR A 250 -6.95 -11.55 -25.35
C THR A 250 -8.06 -10.51 -25.27
N VAL A 251 -7.92 -9.43 -26.04
CA VAL A 251 -8.88 -8.30 -26.10
C VAL A 251 -9.44 -8.25 -27.51
N ASN A 252 -10.76 -8.44 -27.66
CA ASN A 252 -11.45 -8.38 -28.96
C ASN A 252 -10.79 -9.23 -30.07
N GLY A 253 -10.31 -10.43 -29.71
CA GLY A 253 -9.62 -11.35 -30.63
C GLY A 253 -8.14 -11.04 -30.90
N GLN A 254 -7.59 -9.96 -30.32
CA GLN A 254 -6.16 -9.67 -30.36
C GLN A 254 -5.47 -10.14 -29.08
N SER A 255 -4.48 -11.02 -29.22
CA SER A 255 -3.66 -11.52 -28.11
C SER A 255 -2.43 -10.65 -27.90
N THR A 256 -2.01 -10.47 -26.65
CA THR A 256 -0.70 -9.88 -26.31
C THR A 256 0.44 -10.89 -26.37
N GLU A 257 0.16 -12.18 -26.53
CA GLU A 257 1.20 -13.22 -26.59
C GLU A 257 2.24 -12.90 -27.67
N GLY A 258 3.53 -13.03 -27.32
CA GLY A 258 4.65 -12.68 -28.19
C GLY A 258 4.93 -11.17 -28.34
N MET A 259 4.08 -10.28 -27.79
CA MET A 259 4.37 -8.84 -27.79
C MET A 259 5.43 -8.47 -26.75
N PRO A 260 6.37 -7.55 -27.05
CA PRO A 260 7.36 -7.07 -26.09
C PRO A 260 6.72 -6.45 -24.85
N ARG A 261 7.32 -6.71 -23.68
CA ARG A 261 6.88 -6.19 -22.38
C ARG A 261 7.60 -4.90 -21.99
N ASP A 262 8.77 -4.63 -22.58
CA ASP A 262 9.61 -3.49 -22.24
C ASP A 262 8.86 -2.15 -22.39
N THR A 263 9.11 -1.25 -21.45
CA THR A 263 8.59 0.12 -21.45
C THR A 263 9.73 1.12 -21.67
N PRO A 264 9.42 2.37 -22.09
CA PRO A 264 10.41 3.43 -22.16
C PRO A 264 11.06 3.67 -20.79
N ALA A 265 12.39 3.68 -20.78
CA ALA A 265 13.18 3.93 -19.59
C ALA A 265 12.82 5.27 -18.94
N ASP A 266 12.74 5.27 -17.61
CA ASP A 266 12.57 6.43 -16.75
C ASP A 266 13.61 6.39 -15.65
N ALA A 267 14.83 6.74 -16.06
CA ALA A 267 16.02 6.55 -15.26
C ALA A 267 16.16 7.59 -14.15
N PHE A 268 16.58 7.11 -12.99
CA PHE A 268 17.01 7.93 -11.87
C PHE A 268 18.05 8.95 -12.33
N ARG A 269 17.85 10.19 -11.90
CA ARG A 269 18.75 11.31 -12.16
C ARG A 269 19.35 11.74 -10.82
N PRO A 270 20.67 11.55 -10.62
CA PRO A 270 21.33 11.96 -9.39
C PRO A 270 21.14 13.45 -9.10
N GLY A 271 20.76 13.79 -7.87
CA GLY A 271 20.55 15.16 -7.40
C GLY A 271 21.85 15.93 -7.10
N ILE A 272 22.91 15.75 -7.90
CA ILE A 272 24.29 16.21 -7.58
C ILE A 272 24.38 17.75 -7.39
N ASN A 273 23.49 18.51 -8.02
CA ASN A 273 23.49 19.98 -7.97
C ASN A 273 22.32 20.56 -7.14
N ALA A 274 21.49 19.72 -6.52
CA ALA A 274 20.39 20.21 -5.70
C ALA A 274 20.93 20.68 -4.34
N GLN A 275 20.45 21.82 -3.85
CA GLN A 275 20.68 22.27 -2.48
C GLN A 275 19.33 22.63 -1.85
N PRO A 276 18.50 21.62 -1.52
CA PRO A 276 17.26 21.89 -0.84
C PRO A 276 17.54 22.44 0.57
N ALA A 277 16.61 23.22 1.10
CA ALA A 277 16.63 23.53 2.52
C ALA A 277 16.51 22.22 3.32
N GLU A 278 17.35 22.04 4.35
CA GLU A 278 17.41 20.79 5.11
C GLU A 278 16.09 20.47 5.80
N SER A 279 15.38 21.50 6.27
CA SER A 279 14.04 21.42 6.87
C SER A 279 13.17 22.55 6.34
N ASP A 280 11.87 22.30 6.22
CA ASP A 280 10.89 23.35 5.99
C ASP A 280 10.59 24.18 7.25
N PHE A 281 11.07 23.78 8.43
CA PHE A 281 11.00 24.55 9.69
C PHE A 281 12.38 25.05 10.16
N GLY A 282 12.41 26.28 10.66
CA GLY A 282 13.53 26.85 11.38
C GLY A 282 13.56 26.46 12.87
N PRO A 283 14.64 26.79 13.58
CA PRO A 283 14.79 26.48 15.00
C PRO A 283 13.63 27.01 15.85
N GLY A 284 12.99 26.12 16.63
CA GLY A 284 11.89 26.46 17.54
C GLY A 284 10.51 26.60 16.89
N GLU A 285 10.42 26.66 15.55
CA GLU A 285 9.13 26.82 14.86
C GLU A 285 8.23 25.58 15.00
N TYR A 286 8.82 24.38 14.92
CA TYR A 286 8.08 23.13 15.18
C TYR A 286 7.58 23.05 16.63
N ALA A 287 8.39 23.47 17.60
CA ALA A 287 7.98 23.52 19.01
C ALA A 287 6.83 24.51 19.24
N ALA A 288 6.85 25.66 18.55
CA ALA A 288 5.76 26.62 18.60
C ALA A 288 4.47 26.05 18.00
N MET A 289 4.57 25.21 16.96
CA MET A 289 3.43 24.47 16.39
C MET A 289 2.84 23.48 17.40
N VAL A 290 3.69 22.71 18.09
CA VAL A 290 3.26 21.80 19.17
C VAL A 290 2.57 22.55 20.31
N GLU A 291 3.07 23.71 20.73
CA GLU A 291 2.43 24.52 21.77
C GLU A 291 1.04 25.05 21.34
N ARG A 292 0.82 25.32 20.05
CA ARG A 292 -0.53 25.65 19.54
C ARG A 292 -1.48 24.45 19.59
N ALA A 293 -0.99 23.24 19.26
CA ALA A 293 -1.77 22.01 19.42
C ALA A 293 -2.14 21.75 20.89
N ARG A 294 -1.20 21.95 21.83
CA ARG A 294 -1.49 21.81 23.28
C ARG A 294 -2.62 22.72 23.75
N ARG A 295 -2.66 23.96 23.28
CA ARG A 295 -3.78 24.88 23.57
C ARG A 295 -5.11 24.41 22.98
N ALA A 296 -5.08 23.69 21.85
CA ALA A 296 -6.28 23.07 21.27
C ALA A 296 -6.77 21.90 22.13
N PHE A 297 -5.84 21.10 22.69
CA PHE A 297 -6.18 20.04 23.67
C PHE A 297 -6.83 20.61 24.93
N GLU A 298 -6.29 21.71 25.48
CA GLU A 298 -6.84 22.37 26.67
C GLU A 298 -8.27 22.89 26.46
N ARG A 299 -8.62 23.29 25.23
CA ARG A 299 -9.99 23.69 24.87
C ARG A 299 -10.94 22.51 24.62
N GLY A 300 -10.39 21.31 24.45
CA GLY A 300 -11.14 20.12 24.05
C GLY A 300 -11.42 20.01 22.55
N ASP A 301 -10.69 20.75 21.70
CA ASP A 301 -10.85 20.68 20.24
C ASP A 301 -10.29 19.35 19.67
N LEU A 302 -9.26 18.81 20.32
CA LEU A 302 -8.50 17.64 19.90
C LEU A 302 -8.08 16.82 21.14
N PHE A 303 -7.96 15.51 21.00
CA PHE A 303 -7.35 14.62 21.99
C PHE A 303 -5.90 14.28 21.61
N GLU A 304 -5.65 14.07 20.32
CA GLU A 304 -4.32 13.84 19.74
C GLU A 304 -4.24 14.51 18.36
N VAL A 305 -3.05 15.01 17.99
CA VAL A 305 -2.71 15.36 16.61
C VAL A 305 -1.26 15.01 16.33
N VAL A 306 -1.00 14.52 15.13
CA VAL A 306 0.32 14.12 14.65
C VAL A 306 0.75 15.12 13.59
N LEU A 307 1.67 16.01 13.95
CA LEU A 307 2.19 17.06 13.09
C LEU A 307 3.50 16.64 12.42
N GLY A 308 3.65 16.95 11.14
CA GLY A 308 4.81 16.65 10.33
C GLY A 308 5.71 17.86 10.10
N GLN A 309 6.96 17.58 9.74
CA GLN A 309 7.90 18.51 9.11
C GLN A 309 8.66 17.73 8.04
N THR A 310 9.08 18.42 6.98
CA THR A 310 9.78 17.81 5.87
C THR A 310 11.26 18.08 5.97
N PHE A 311 12.06 17.02 5.92
CA PHE A 311 13.50 17.12 5.74
C PHE A 311 13.88 16.78 4.31
N ALA A 312 14.85 17.51 3.75
CA ALA A 312 15.32 17.28 2.40
C ALA A 312 16.84 17.32 2.32
N ALA A 313 17.41 16.41 1.53
CA ALA A 313 18.83 16.36 1.24
C ALA A 313 19.04 15.96 -0.22
N ALA A 314 20.12 16.44 -0.82
CA ALA A 314 20.56 15.96 -2.12
C ALA A 314 20.93 14.47 -2.04
N CYS A 315 20.44 13.66 -2.97
CA CYS A 315 20.76 12.25 -3.05
C CYS A 315 21.42 11.93 -4.39
N SER A 316 22.69 11.51 -4.34
CA SER A 316 23.42 11.02 -5.51
C SER A 316 23.29 9.51 -5.73
N ASP A 317 22.86 8.79 -4.69
CA ASP A 317 22.77 7.34 -4.72
C ASP A 317 21.51 6.87 -5.44
N ALA A 318 21.66 5.77 -6.18
CA ALA A 318 20.53 5.13 -6.85
C ALA A 318 19.48 4.66 -5.82
N PRO A 319 18.18 4.76 -6.13
CA PRO A 319 17.09 4.30 -5.27
C PRO A 319 17.26 2.87 -4.77
N SER A 320 17.73 1.95 -5.62
CA SER A 320 18.04 0.57 -5.24
C SER A 320 19.12 0.46 -4.16
N ALA A 321 20.17 1.28 -4.23
CA ALA A 321 21.23 1.32 -3.24
C ALA A 321 20.75 1.91 -1.91
N VAL A 322 19.88 2.93 -1.96
CA VAL A 322 19.22 3.47 -0.76
C VAL A 322 18.34 2.41 -0.11
N PHE A 323 17.53 1.70 -0.89
CA PHE A 323 16.66 0.63 -0.43
C PHE A 323 17.44 -0.52 0.24
N ASP A 324 18.53 -0.98 -0.39
CA ASP A 324 19.39 -2.03 0.16
C ASP A 324 20.03 -1.62 1.49
N ARG A 325 20.49 -0.36 1.61
CA ARG A 325 21.00 0.16 2.89
C ARG A 325 19.90 0.25 3.94
N LEU A 326 18.72 0.74 3.56
CA LEU A 326 17.59 0.88 4.46
C LEU A 326 17.16 -0.48 5.03
N ARG A 327 17.02 -1.51 4.19
CA ARG A 327 16.69 -2.89 4.63
C ARG A 327 17.71 -3.47 5.60
N LYS A 328 19.01 -3.21 5.37
CA LYS A 328 20.09 -3.70 6.25
C LYS A 328 20.08 -2.99 7.60
N VAL A 329 19.89 -1.67 7.58
CA VAL A 329 19.95 -0.84 8.78
C VAL A 329 18.67 -0.97 9.58
N ASN A 330 17.50 -0.97 8.94
CA ASN A 330 16.19 -1.02 9.58
C ASN A 330 15.27 -2.06 8.91
N PRO A 331 15.44 -3.36 9.21
CA PRO A 331 14.52 -4.41 8.77
C PRO A 331 13.10 -4.10 9.25
N ALA A 332 12.14 -4.18 8.33
CA ALA A 332 10.75 -3.83 8.57
C ALA A 332 9.79 -4.85 7.92
N PRO A 333 8.56 -4.99 8.44
CA PRO A 333 7.52 -5.83 7.84
C PRO A 333 7.08 -5.33 6.48
N TYR A 334 7.19 -4.02 6.20
CA TYR A 334 6.83 -3.48 4.88
C TYR A 334 7.91 -2.54 4.34
N GLY A 335 8.83 -3.10 3.57
CA GLY A 335 9.73 -2.36 2.70
C GLY A 335 9.14 -2.12 1.32
N ALA A 336 9.40 -0.96 0.74
CA ALA A 336 9.13 -0.74 -0.68
C ALA A 336 10.22 0.07 -1.38
N LEU A 337 10.39 -0.26 -2.66
CA LEU A 337 11.10 0.52 -3.66
C LEU A 337 10.16 0.66 -4.86
N MET A 338 9.78 1.89 -5.19
CA MET A 338 8.89 2.18 -6.31
C MET A 338 9.51 3.25 -7.20
N ASN A 339 9.58 2.96 -8.50
CA ASN A 339 9.78 3.99 -9.51
C ASN A 339 8.38 4.42 -9.96
N LEU A 340 7.93 5.58 -9.46
CA LEU A 340 6.62 6.15 -9.74
C LEU A 340 6.60 6.90 -11.08
N GLY A 341 7.71 6.91 -11.80
CA GLY A 341 7.91 7.66 -13.02
C GLY A 341 8.00 9.17 -12.82
N ASP A 342 8.32 9.86 -13.90
CA ASP A 342 8.57 11.30 -13.98
C ASP A 342 9.75 11.74 -13.07
N GLY A 343 10.70 10.83 -12.85
CA GLY A 343 11.85 11.04 -11.96
C GLY A 343 11.56 10.96 -10.46
N GLU A 344 10.34 10.58 -10.05
CA GLU A 344 9.97 10.42 -8.64
C GLU A 344 10.07 8.95 -8.20
N PHE A 345 10.69 8.73 -7.03
CA PHE A 345 10.92 7.41 -6.45
C PHE A 345 10.47 7.40 -5.00
N LEU A 346 9.89 6.28 -4.57
CA LEU A 346 9.53 6.03 -3.17
C LEU A 346 10.40 4.89 -2.65
N VAL A 347 11.13 5.15 -1.56
CA VAL A 347 11.92 4.15 -0.83
C VAL A 347 11.51 4.21 0.63
N ALA A 348 11.03 3.11 1.19
CA ALA A 348 10.58 3.11 2.58
C ALA A 348 10.70 1.74 3.26
N ALA A 349 10.61 1.78 4.59
CA ALA A 349 10.61 0.65 5.50
C ALA A 349 9.67 0.98 6.67
N SER A 350 8.44 0.50 6.56
CA SER A 350 7.36 0.75 7.52
C SER A 350 7.24 -0.38 8.56
N PRO A 351 7.13 -0.03 9.86
CA PRO A 351 6.80 -0.97 10.92
C PRO A 351 5.30 -1.25 11.04
N GLU A 352 4.42 -0.43 10.46
CA GLU A 352 2.98 -0.46 10.72
C GLU A 352 2.19 -0.87 9.47
N MET A 353 1.31 -1.87 9.63
CA MET A 353 0.30 -2.21 8.64
C MET A 353 -0.80 -1.15 8.65
N PHE A 354 -1.13 -0.55 7.49
CA PHE A 354 -2.29 0.34 7.43
C PHE A 354 -3.59 -0.41 7.73
N VAL A 355 -3.83 -1.42 6.87
CA VAL A 355 -5.02 -2.25 6.80
C VAL A 355 -4.71 -3.38 5.83
N ARG A 356 -5.15 -4.58 6.19
CA ARG A 356 -5.15 -5.75 5.32
C ARG A 356 -6.57 -6.27 5.19
N VAL A 357 -6.96 -6.58 3.96
CA VAL A 357 -8.23 -7.24 3.68
C VAL A 357 -7.95 -8.51 2.88
N GLU A 358 -8.33 -9.65 3.45
CA GLU A 358 -8.24 -10.96 2.82
C GLU A 358 -9.63 -11.60 2.80
N GLY A 359 -10.19 -11.74 1.59
CA GLY A 359 -11.59 -12.12 1.44
C GLY A 359 -12.52 -11.11 2.12
N LYS A 360 -13.18 -11.52 3.21
CA LYS A 360 -14.02 -10.66 4.05
C LYS A 360 -13.37 -10.28 5.38
N ARG A 361 -12.22 -10.84 5.72
CA ARG A 361 -11.49 -10.51 6.95
C ARG A 361 -10.74 -9.20 6.74
N ILE A 362 -10.98 -8.22 7.62
CA ILE A 362 -10.23 -6.96 7.68
C ILE A 362 -9.46 -6.91 8.98
N GLU A 363 -8.20 -6.50 8.95
CA GLU A 363 -7.38 -6.36 10.13
C GLU A 363 -6.40 -5.20 10.05
N THR A 364 -6.00 -4.70 11.21
CA THR A 364 -4.98 -3.68 11.41
C THR A 364 -4.17 -4.01 12.66
N CYS A 365 -3.02 -3.35 12.81
CA CYS A 365 -2.16 -3.51 13.97
C CYS A 365 -1.75 -2.13 14.51
N PRO A 366 -2.65 -1.40 15.20
CA PRO A 366 -2.33 -0.08 15.73
C PRO A 366 -1.10 -0.13 16.63
N ILE A 367 -0.14 0.76 16.36
CA ILE A 367 1.09 0.88 17.15
C ILE A 367 1.06 2.18 17.95
N SER A 368 1.32 2.06 19.25
CA SER A 368 1.62 3.21 20.11
C SER A 368 2.46 2.75 21.29
N GLY A 369 3.25 3.64 21.89
CA GLY A 369 4.28 3.26 22.85
C GLY A 369 5.55 2.76 22.17
N THR A 370 6.62 3.54 22.28
CA THR A 370 7.93 3.23 21.71
C THR A 370 9.00 3.38 22.77
N ILE A 371 9.88 2.38 22.89
CA ILE A 371 11.10 2.50 23.69
C ILE A 371 12.30 1.96 22.91
N ARG A 372 13.50 2.48 23.19
CA ARG A 372 14.72 1.99 22.55
C ARG A 372 15.08 0.59 23.06
N ARG A 373 15.65 -0.22 22.18
CA ARG A 373 16.38 -1.43 22.58
C ARG A 373 17.52 -1.10 23.54
N GLY A 374 17.68 -1.91 24.57
CA GLY A 374 18.82 -1.86 25.48
C GLY A 374 20.11 -2.34 24.82
N ALA A 375 21.23 -2.13 25.52
CA ALA A 375 22.52 -2.68 25.14
C ALA A 375 22.57 -4.21 25.26
N ASP A 376 21.73 -4.79 26.11
CA ASP A 376 21.60 -6.22 26.34
C ASP A 376 20.16 -6.64 26.70
N ALA A 377 19.99 -7.95 26.92
CA ALA A 377 18.68 -8.54 27.23
C ALA A 377 18.11 -8.10 28.59
N LEU A 378 18.95 -7.72 29.56
CA LEU A 378 18.48 -7.26 30.87
C LEU A 378 17.92 -5.84 30.76
N GLU A 379 18.61 -4.97 30.03
CA GLU A 379 18.13 -3.62 29.75
C GLU A 379 16.88 -3.64 28.86
N ASP A 380 16.82 -4.54 27.85
CA ASP A 380 15.59 -4.75 27.07
C ASP A 380 14.41 -5.14 27.97
N ALA A 381 14.60 -6.07 28.92
CA ALA A 381 13.55 -6.47 29.84
C ALA A 381 13.07 -5.32 30.73
N GLU A 382 13.99 -4.48 31.21
CA GLU A 382 13.65 -3.30 32.02
C GLU A 382 12.95 -2.21 31.20
N ASN A 383 13.37 -2.00 29.95
CA ASN A 383 12.71 -1.09 29.02
C ASN A 383 11.30 -1.57 28.67
N ILE A 384 11.11 -2.87 28.40
CA ILE A 384 9.79 -3.49 28.19
C ILE A 384 8.91 -3.27 29.43
N ARG A 385 9.45 -3.52 30.62
CA ARG A 385 8.73 -3.32 31.88
C ARG A 385 8.32 -1.86 32.07
N THR A 386 9.19 -0.92 31.71
CA THR A 386 8.91 0.52 31.76
C THR A 386 7.78 0.88 30.79
N LEU A 387 7.85 0.41 29.55
CA LEU A 387 6.83 0.64 28.53
C LEU A 387 5.46 0.07 28.96
N LEU A 388 5.44 -1.17 29.47
CA LEU A 388 4.22 -1.83 29.93
C LEU A 388 3.62 -1.21 31.20
N ASN A 389 4.40 -0.49 32.00
CA ASN A 389 3.88 0.21 33.19
C ASN A 389 3.57 1.69 32.95
N SER A 390 3.78 2.21 31.73
CA SER A 390 3.44 3.60 31.40
C SER A 390 1.95 3.77 31.16
N ALA A 391 1.27 4.42 32.10
CA ALA A 391 -0.16 4.76 31.98
C ALA A 391 -0.44 5.69 30.77
N LYS A 392 0.54 6.53 30.40
CA LYS A 392 0.45 7.40 29.21
C LYS A 392 0.39 6.55 27.94
N GLU A 393 1.36 5.68 27.73
CA GLU A 393 1.46 4.87 26.51
C GLU A 393 0.29 3.88 26.40
N GLU A 394 -0.19 3.34 27.53
CA GLU A 394 -1.40 2.52 27.56
C GLU A 394 -2.65 3.29 27.14
N SER A 395 -2.79 4.54 27.59
CA SER A 395 -3.92 5.40 27.23
C SER A 395 -3.88 5.78 25.76
N GLU A 396 -2.72 6.13 25.22
CA GLU A 396 -2.54 6.47 23.80
C GLU A 396 -2.87 5.27 22.91
N LEU A 397 -2.36 4.07 23.24
CA LEU A 397 -2.69 2.86 22.47
C LEU A 397 -4.17 2.49 22.55
N THR A 398 -4.79 2.65 23.72
CA THR A 398 -6.24 2.41 23.89
C THR A 398 -7.04 3.35 22.99
N MET A 399 -6.67 4.62 22.92
CA MET A 399 -7.33 5.60 22.05
C MET A 399 -7.18 5.22 20.57
N CYS A 400 -5.96 4.91 20.10
CA CYS A 400 -5.73 4.45 18.73
C CYS A 400 -6.58 3.22 18.39
N THR A 401 -6.64 2.26 19.31
CA THR A 401 -7.41 1.02 19.15
C THR A 401 -8.90 1.27 19.11
N ASP A 402 -9.43 2.20 19.91
CA ASP A 402 -10.84 2.53 19.91
C ASP A 402 -11.26 3.27 18.63
N VAL A 403 -10.42 4.15 18.10
CA VAL A 403 -10.68 4.78 16.78
C VAL A 403 -10.65 3.72 15.67
N ASP A 404 -9.67 2.84 15.70
CA ASP A 404 -9.57 1.74 14.73
C ASP A 404 -10.79 0.81 14.75
N ARG A 405 -11.28 0.44 15.95
CA ARG A 405 -12.53 -0.32 16.12
C ARG A 405 -13.73 0.44 15.59
N ASN A 406 -13.80 1.74 15.86
CA ASN A 406 -14.86 2.60 15.37
C ASN A 406 -14.87 2.69 13.83
N ASP A 407 -13.70 2.84 13.21
CA ASP A 407 -13.55 2.83 11.75
C ASP A 407 -14.01 1.50 11.14
N LYS A 408 -13.58 0.34 11.69
CA LYS A 408 -14.05 -0.98 11.26
C LYS A 408 -15.55 -1.17 11.40
N SER A 409 -16.13 -0.70 12.51
CA SER A 409 -17.55 -0.92 12.84
C SER A 409 -18.51 -0.39 11.79
N ARG A 410 -18.12 0.62 11.01
CA ARG A 410 -18.89 1.21 9.91
C ARG A 410 -19.08 0.27 8.72
N VAL A 411 -18.16 -0.68 8.53
CA VAL A 411 -18.10 -1.55 7.34
C VAL A 411 -18.11 -3.04 7.69
N CYS A 412 -18.11 -3.39 8.97
CA CYS A 412 -18.09 -4.77 9.46
C CYS A 412 -19.46 -5.23 9.99
N VAL A 413 -19.69 -6.53 9.93
CA VAL A 413 -20.84 -7.18 10.58
C VAL A 413 -20.79 -6.89 12.09
N PRO A 414 -21.87 -6.38 12.70
CA PRO A 414 -21.92 -6.09 14.13
C PRO A 414 -21.49 -7.30 14.98
N GLY A 415 -20.67 -7.05 16.01
CA GLY A 415 -20.15 -8.09 16.90
C GLY A 415 -18.94 -8.88 16.37
N THR A 416 -18.51 -8.65 15.11
CA THR A 416 -17.31 -9.30 14.57
C THR A 416 -16.01 -8.54 14.83
N VAL A 417 -16.09 -7.23 15.12
CA VAL A 417 -14.92 -6.41 15.43
C VAL A 417 -14.37 -6.78 16.81
N LYS A 418 -13.16 -7.35 16.86
CA LYS A 418 -12.53 -7.89 18.07
C LYS A 418 -11.07 -7.49 18.16
N ILE A 419 -10.61 -7.25 19.39
CA ILE A 419 -9.19 -7.13 19.71
C ILE A 419 -8.68 -8.54 20.01
N ILE A 420 -7.89 -9.12 19.12
CA ILE A 420 -7.35 -10.49 19.25
C ILE A 420 -5.94 -10.52 19.84
N GLY A 421 -5.28 -9.36 19.93
CA GLY A 421 -4.04 -9.15 20.65
C GLY A 421 -4.04 -7.77 21.27
N ARG A 422 -3.67 -7.64 22.55
CA ARG A 422 -3.61 -6.36 23.26
C ARG A 422 -2.25 -6.17 23.90
N ARG A 423 -1.64 -5.01 23.69
CA ARG A 423 -0.34 -4.58 24.24
C ARG A 423 0.76 -5.62 24.02
N GLN A 424 0.74 -6.26 22.85
CA GLN A 424 1.77 -7.23 22.48
C GLN A 424 3.08 -6.51 22.24
N ILE A 425 4.17 -7.10 22.72
CA ILE A 425 5.51 -6.55 22.53
C ILE A 425 6.04 -7.00 21.17
N GLU A 426 6.34 -6.02 20.31
CA GLU A 426 7.07 -6.24 19.08
C GLU A 426 8.46 -5.64 19.17
N MET A 427 9.48 -6.49 19.03
CA MET A 427 10.88 -6.08 19.06
C MET A 427 11.40 -5.89 17.64
N TYR A 428 11.88 -4.69 17.35
CA TYR A 428 12.56 -4.33 16.12
C TYR A 428 14.07 -4.20 16.37
N SER A 429 14.81 -3.87 15.31
CA SER A 429 16.27 -3.75 15.36
C SER A 429 16.77 -2.71 16.37
N ARG A 430 16.04 -1.60 16.55
CA ARG A 430 16.40 -0.49 17.46
C ARG A 430 15.34 -0.09 18.46
N LEU A 431 14.09 -0.50 18.23
CA LEU A 431 12.94 -0.06 19.00
C LEU A 431 12.14 -1.27 19.47
N ILE A 432 11.35 -1.05 20.51
CA ILE A 432 10.33 -1.97 21.02
C ILE A 432 9.02 -1.20 21.02
N HIS A 433 7.98 -1.82 20.49
CA HIS A 433 6.64 -1.23 20.40
C HIS A 433 5.61 -2.06 21.16
N THR A 434 4.59 -1.39 21.68
CA THR A 434 3.33 -2.05 22.06
C THR A 434 2.34 -1.99 20.90
N VAL A 435 1.74 -3.13 20.58
CA VAL A 435 0.89 -3.29 19.42
C VAL A 435 -0.41 -4.01 19.81
N ASP A 436 -1.54 -3.46 19.35
CA ASP A 436 -2.83 -4.14 19.40
C ASP A 436 -3.12 -4.79 18.04
N HIS A 437 -3.94 -5.84 18.02
CA HIS A 437 -4.37 -6.52 16.79
C HIS A 437 -5.88 -6.55 16.77
N VAL A 438 -6.44 -5.83 15.82
CA VAL A 438 -7.89 -5.68 15.67
C VAL A 438 -8.31 -6.32 14.36
N GLU A 439 -9.30 -7.19 14.41
CA GLU A 439 -9.91 -7.79 13.23
C GLU A 439 -11.42 -7.60 13.21
N GLY A 440 -12.02 -7.75 12.02
CA GLY A 440 -13.46 -7.78 11.80
C GLY A 440 -13.81 -8.53 10.53
N THR A 441 -15.11 -8.75 10.33
CA THR A 441 -15.64 -9.32 9.08
C THR A 441 -16.43 -8.25 8.34
N LEU A 442 -15.98 -7.88 7.14
CA LEU A 442 -16.68 -6.96 6.26
C LEU A 442 -18.12 -7.43 5.98
N LEU A 443 -19.04 -6.48 5.90
CA LEU A 443 -20.42 -6.76 5.48
C LEU A 443 -20.44 -7.42 4.08
N PRO A 444 -21.46 -8.25 3.76
CA PRO A 444 -21.55 -8.95 2.49
C PRO A 444 -21.45 -8.05 1.26
N GLU A 445 -22.02 -6.85 1.32
CA GLU A 445 -22.01 -5.83 0.27
C GLU A 445 -20.75 -4.97 0.23
N ARG A 446 -19.89 -5.04 1.27
CA ARG A 446 -18.67 -4.24 1.38
C ARG A 446 -17.47 -4.93 0.75
N ASP A 447 -16.58 -4.13 0.19
CA ASP A 447 -15.37 -4.58 -0.48
C ASP A 447 -14.09 -4.10 0.22
N ALA A 448 -12.94 -4.56 -0.26
CA ALA A 448 -11.65 -4.18 0.33
C ALA A 448 -11.37 -2.67 0.28
N LEU A 449 -11.96 -1.94 -0.67
CA LEU A 449 -11.82 -0.48 -0.74
C LEU A 449 -12.70 0.24 0.28
N ASP A 450 -13.81 -0.36 0.72
CA ASP A 450 -14.53 0.11 1.91
C ASP A 450 -13.69 -0.07 3.18
N GLY A 451 -13.03 -1.22 3.30
CA GLY A 451 -12.08 -1.50 4.37
C GLY A 451 -10.93 -0.49 4.39
N PHE A 452 -10.35 -0.21 3.23
CA PHE A 452 -9.32 0.82 3.06
C PHE A 452 -9.81 2.21 3.49
N LEU A 453 -10.92 2.66 2.92
CA LEU A 453 -11.38 4.05 3.06
C LEU A 453 -11.93 4.36 4.44
N SER A 454 -12.53 3.38 5.12
CA SER A 454 -12.97 3.54 6.51
C SER A 454 -11.81 3.89 7.45
N HIS A 455 -10.59 3.40 7.16
CA HIS A 455 -9.40 3.66 7.96
C HIS A 455 -8.61 4.90 7.49
N ALA A 456 -8.88 5.42 6.29
CA ALA A 456 -8.13 6.54 5.71
C ALA A 456 -8.29 7.84 6.55
N TRP A 457 -7.23 8.47 7.05
CA TRP A 457 -5.91 7.88 7.35
C TRP A 457 -5.80 7.50 8.83
N ALA A 458 -4.80 6.67 9.14
CA ALA A 458 -4.59 6.17 10.48
C ALA A 458 -4.40 7.31 11.49
N VAL A 459 -4.89 7.11 12.72
CA VAL A 459 -4.71 8.07 13.82
C VAL A 459 -3.24 8.31 14.11
N THR A 460 -2.40 7.30 13.93
CA THR A 460 -0.95 7.34 14.14
C THR A 460 -0.22 8.36 13.26
N VAL A 461 -0.86 8.81 12.17
CA VAL A 461 -0.36 9.85 11.26
C VAL A 461 -1.30 11.06 11.18
N THR A 462 -2.48 11.04 11.79
CA THR A 462 -3.44 12.16 11.77
C THR A 462 -3.70 12.69 13.17
N GLY A 463 -4.52 11.97 13.94
CA GLY A 463 -4.92 12.30 15.30
C GLY A 463 -6.40 11.97 15.57
N ALA A 464 -6.91 12.43 16.71
CA ALA A 464 -8.27 12.17 17.16
C ALA A 464 -8.90 13.43 17.81
N PRO A 465 -10.16 13.77 17.53
CA PRO A 465 -11.04 13.19 16.50
C PRO A 465 -10.49 13.42 15.08
N LYS A 466 -10.59 12.40 14.20
CA LYS A 466 -9.90 12.35 12.91
C LYS A 466 -10.13 13.58 12.02
N SER A 467 -11.39 13.99 11.82
CA SER A 467 -11.73 15.13 10.96
C SER A 467 -11.17 16.45 11.47
N TRP A 468 -11.16 16.67 12.79
CA TRP A 468 -10.55 17.85 13.41
C TRP A 468 -9.03 17.81 13.33
N ALA A 469 -8.42 16.64 13.53
CA ALA A 469 -6.98 16.46 13.43
C ALA A 469 -6.49 16.75 12.00
N ILE A 470 -7.17 16.25 10.97
CA ILE A 470 -6.84 16.54 9.55
C ILE A 470 -6.93 18.04 9.26
N ARG A 471 -7.97 18.74 9.77
CA ARG A 471 -8.10 20.20 9.63
C ARG A 471 -6.98 20.95 10.33
N HIS A 472 -6.58 20.49 11.51
CA HIS A 472 -5.50 21.10 12.27
C HIS A 472 -4.16 20.92 11.56
N VAL A 473 -3.88 19.72 11.05
CA VAL A 473 -2.71 19.42 10.20
C VAL A 473 -2.65 20.37 9.00
N GLU A 474 -3.74 20.49 8.24
CA GLU A 474 -3.84 21.38 7.07
C GLU A 474 -3.64 22.86 7.43
N ALA A 475 -4.00 23.27 8.65
CA ALA A 475 -3.87 24.65 9.10
C ALA A 475 -2.49 25.01 9.66
N GLU A 476 -1.73 24.03 10.16
CA GLU A 476 -0.52 24.25 10.96
C GLU A 476 0.78 23.84 10.25
N GLU A 477 0.74 22.82 9.39
CA GLU A 477 1.92 22.38 8.64
C GLU A 477 2.36 23.41 7.59
N ARG A 478 3.60 23.28 7.10
CA ARG A 478 4.16 24.20 6.08
C ARG A 478 3.97 23.73 4.65
N SER A 479 3.82 22.43 4.46
CA SER A 479 3.83 21.80 3.15
C SER A 479 2.80 20.68 3.09
N ALA A 480 2.19 20.48 1.92
CA ALA A 480 1.30 19.35 1.70
C ALA A 480 2.08 18.03 1.86
N ARG A 481 1.47 17.03 2.49
CA ARG A 481 2.15 15.78 2.89
C ARG A 481 2.55 14.88 1.74
N ARG A 482 1.98 15.06 0.55
CA ARG A 482 2.20 14.18 -0.62
C ARG A 482 1.99 12.71 -0.24
N TRP A 483 3.04 11.89 -0.22
CA TRP A 483 3.00 10.47 0.14
C TRP A 483 3.04 10.21 1.65
N TYR A 484 3.48 11.17 2.47
CA TYR A 484 3.60 10.99 3.93
C TYR A 484 2.23 10.83 4.60
N GLY A 485 2.07 9.76 5.40
CA GLY A 485 0.78 9.39 6.00
C GLY A 485 -0.23 8.78 5.02
N GLY A 486 0.16 8.60 3.75
CA GLY A 486 -0.54 7.76 2.78
C GLY A 486 -0.22 6.28 2.95
N ALA A 487 -0.42 5.46 1.91
CA ALA A 487 -0.29 4.00 1.99
C ALA A 487 0.23 3.29 0.73
#